data_AF-A0A2G2KAV4-F1
#
_entry.id   AF-A0A2G2KAV4-F1
#
_cell.length_a   1.000
_cell.length_b   1.000
_cell.length_c   1.000
_cell.angle_alpha   90.00
_cell.angle_beta   90.00
_cell.angle_gamma   90.00
#
_symmetry.space_group_name_H-M   'P 1'
#
loop_
_entity.id
_entity.type
_entity.pdbx_description
1 polymer ?
#
loop_
_entity_poly.entity_id
_entity_poly.type
_entity_poly.pdbx_seq_one_letter_code
_entity_poly.pdbx_strand_id
1 'polypeptide(L)'
;MIVFLAILLILVIGFITYFIVQKGIGVIYSKPMVMGILFFSIIHLVLPLMQINSNFFRYQDEYSSFTILFSIILVVIGQMIYMIFFSRFKLDYYQIFKEAKGKNNEIGKIININIFIFLIGTYFCYKNLSVILSVGVSEYLRDRISYGQGKGVQMLFAHWSYISAFIFIFCYFLSTKKKQKRKALFFTIISIGVGCVYYTLNSNRNSIFIMLLLIGGAWLINNKVFNARINKKQAKRILLIFTMIILAFTLFFNMGKERYAIYATKHKEFKYSMVKSVNGAFGNHENIIWLIENDYDLLWGQTYIAGFTNFIPRSLWANKPLGAGPKLKNLIYPGSYVIGGKKNSSLTTGFFTELQMNYGMLGIIVFPIAMAILLGFLFQTLNKSKYIIVKIASFFIVIMFSTLFYFAEFLGFFSRFIISLLPFILIHFFVRVRLKFTKVNSKLNTISS
;
A
#
# COMPACT_ATOMS: atom_id res chain seq x y z
N MET A 1 -28.10 -0.26 -11.48
CA MET A 1 -26.76 -0.02 -10.90
C MET A 1 -26.42 -0.95 -9.73
N ILE A 2 -27.19 -0.97 -8.63
CA ILE A 2 -26.91 -1.82 -7.45
C ILE A 2 -26.77 -3.31 -7.83
N VAL A 3 -27.71 -3.83 -8.62
CA VAL A 3 -27.66 -5.23 -9.11
C VAL A 3 -26.39 -5.52 -9.90
N PHE A 4 -25.96 -4.59 -10.77
CA PHE A 4 -24.74 -4.74 -11.56
C PHE A 4 -23.48 -4.79 -10.67
N LEU A 5 -23.37 -3.89 -9.69
CA LEU A 5 -22.29 -3.91 -8.70
C LEU A 5 -22.28 -5.20 -7.87
N ALA A 6 -23.46 -5.69 -7.48
CA ALA A 6 -23.59 -6.95 -6.75
C ALA A 6 -23.10 -8.14 -7.57
N ILE A 7 -23.44 -8.22 -8.87
CA ILE A 7 -22.94 -9.25 -9.78
C ILE A 7 -21.41 -9.19 -9.89
N LEU A 8 -20.82 -8.01 -10.09
CA LEU A 8 -19.37 -7.84 -10.15
C LEU A 8 -18.68 -8.28 -8.85
N LEU A 9 -19.26 -7.94 -7.70
CA LEU A 9 -18.75 -8.36 -6.40
C LEU A 9 -18.83 -9.87 -6.22
N ILE A 10 -19.93 -10.52 -6.63
CA ILE A 10 -20.06 -11.99 -6.61
C ILE A 10 -18.97 -12.62 -7.48
N LEU A 11 -18.71 -12.10 -8.68
CA LEU A 11 -17.64 -12.59 -9.55
C LEU A 11 -16.26 -12.45 -8.91
N VAL A 12 -15.96 -11.31 -8.30
CA VAL A 12 -14.68 -11.07 -7.60
C VAL A 12 -14.54 -11.99 -6.38
N ILE A 13 -15.59 -12.12 -5.56
CA ILE A 13 -15.59 -12.99 -4.38
C ILE A 13 -15.43 -14.45 -4.81
N GLY A 14 -16.15 -14.88 -5.86
CA GLY A 14 -16.02 -16.21 -6.45
C GLY A 14 -14.60 -16.49 -6.94
N PHE A 15 -13.99 -15.54 -7.66
CA PHE A 15 -12.60 -15.62 -8.10
C PHE A 15 -11.62 -15.76 -6.92
N ILE A 16 -11.72 -14.89 -5.90
CA ILE A 16 -10.83 -14.92 -4.73
C ILE A 16 -11.02 -16.24 -3.96
N THR A 17 -12.28 -16.64 -3.75
CA THR A 17 -12.65 -17.88 -3.05
C THR A 17 -12.12 -19.10 -3.78
N TYR A 18 -12.23 -19.15 -5.10
CA TYR A 18 -11.67 -20.22 -5.93
C TYR A 18 -10.16 -20.39 -5.65
N PHE A 19 -9.38 -19.31 -5.69
CA PHE A 19 -7.94 -19.39 -5.40
C PHE A 19 -7.67 -19.83 -3.95
N ILE A 20 -8.43 -19.30 -2.99
CA ILE A 20 -8.27 -19.62 -1.56
C ILE A 20 -8.60 -21.09 -1.28
N VAL A 21 -9.65 -21.65 -1.89
CA VAL A 21 -10.01 -23.07 -1.76
C VAL A 21 -8.95 -23.96 -2.37
N GLN A 22 -8.43 -23.60 -3.55
CA GLN A 22 -7.44 -24.41 -4.27
C GLN A 22 -6.05 -24.38 -3.65
N LYS A 23 -5.60 -23.20 -3.19
CA LYS A 23 -4.20 -22.97 -2.79
C LYS A 23 -4.01 -22.55 -1.32
N GLY A 24 -5.11 -22.40 -0.58
CA GLY A 24 -5.10 -21.88 0.78
C GLY A 24 -5.07 -20.35 0.83
N ILE A 25 -5.30 -19.76 2.00
CA ILE A 25 -5.37 -18.31 2.21
C ILE A 25 -4.06 -17.58 1.87
N GLY A 26 -2.92 -18.27 1.94
CA GLY A 26 -1.62 -17.70 1.55
C GLY A 26 -1.56 -17.27 0.08
N VAL A 27 -2.48 -17.75 -0.76
CA VAL A 27 -2.62 -17.33 -2.17
C VAL A 27 -2.87 -15.83 -2.33
N ILE A 28 -3.53 -15.20 -1.36
CA ILE A 28 -3.80 -13.76 -1.37
C ILE A 28 -2.48 -13.00 -1.48
N TYR A 29 -1.43 -13.47 -0.79
CA TYR A 29 -0.13 -12.80 -0.79
C TYR A 29 0.84 -13.40 -1.81
N SER A 30 0.72 -14.69 -2.13
CA SER A 30 1.66 -15.33 -3.07
C SER A 30 1.36 -15.01 -4.54
N LYS A 31 0.13 -14.57 -4.85
CA LYS A 31 -0.31 -14.15 -6.18
C LYS A 31 -0.63 -12.65 -6.19
N PRO A 32 0.24 -11.80 -6.78
CA PRO A 32 0.02 -10.34 -6.82
C PRO A 32 -1.34 -9.94 -7.41
N MET A 33 -1.84 -10.72 -8.37
CA MET A 33 -3.13 -10.50 -9.03
C MET A 33 -4.30 -10.65 -8.06
N VAL A 34 -4.30 -11.67 -7.19
CA VAL A 34 -5.38 -11.90 -6.21
C VAL A 34 -5.43 -10.76 -5.20
N MET A 35 -4.26 -10.34 -4.69
CA MET A 35 -4.16 -9.17 -3.82
C MET A 35 -4.66 -7.90 -4.52
N GLY A 36 -4.21 -7.65 -5.75
CA GLY A 36 -4.61 -6.48 -6.52
C GLY A 36 -6.12 -6.40 -6.75
N ILE A 37 -6.76 -7.53 -7.11
CA ILE A 37 -8.22 -7.61 -7.30
C ILE A 37 -8.97 -7.32 -6.00
N LEU A 38 -8.48 -7.81 -4.86
CA LEU A 38 -9.11 -7.52 -3.56
C LEU A 38 -9.12 -6.01 -3.28
N PHE A 39 -7.99 -5.32 -3.46
CA PHE A 39 -7.91 -3.87 -3.26
C PHE A 39 -8.74 -3.09 -4.27
N PHE A 40 -8.65 -3.48 -5.55
CA PHE A 40 -9.49 -2.94 -6.61
C PHE A 40 -10.97 -3.03 -6.21
N SER A 41 -11.46 -4.20 -5.76
CA SER A 41 -12.87 -4.36 -5.40
C SER A 41 -13.31 -3.53 -4.21
N ILE A 42 -12.44 -3.36 -3.20
CA ILE A 42 -12.77 -2.53 -2.03
C ILE A 42 -12.99 -1.08 -2.47
N ILE A 43 -12.11 -0.56 -3.32
CA ILE A 43 -12.08 0.86 -3.71
C ILE A 43 -13.12 1.16 -4.80
N HIS A 44 -13.25 0.30 -5.80
CA HIS A 44 -14.00 0.59 -7.02
C HIS A 44 -15.31 -0.16 -7.16
N LEU A 45 -15.65 -1.08 -6.24
CA LEU A 45 -16.93 -1.80 -6.25
C LEU A 45 -17.69 -1.66 -4.92
N VAL A 46 -17.04 -2.04 -3.80
CA VAL A 46 -17.66 -1.99 -2.46
C VAL A 46 -17.94 -0.55 -2.05
N LEU A 47 -16.95 0.35 -2.19
CA LEU A 47 -17.14 1.73 -1.78
C LEU A 47 -18.25 2.45 -2.59
N PRO A 48 -18.30 2.40 -3.93
CA PRO A 48 -19.42 2.97 -4.69
C PRO A 48 -20.78 2.41 -4.25
N LEU A 49 -20.87 1.08 -4.04
CA LEU A 49 -22.10 0.45 -3.53
C LEU A 49 -22.53 1.03 -2.18
N MET A 50 -21.57 1.21 -1.26
CA MET A 50 -21.83 1.82 0.04
C MET A 50 -22.26 3.29 -0.08
N GLN A 51 -21.63 4.07 -0.97
CA GLN A 51 -21.97 5.48 -1.20
C GLN A 51 -23.40 5.63 -1.71
N ILE A 52 -23.77 4.86 -2.74
CA ILE A 52 -25.11 4.80 -3.32
C ILE A 52 -26.14 4.43 -2.24
N ASN A 53 -25.88 3.39 -1.45
CA ASN A 53 -26.84 2.94 -0.44
C ASN A 53 -27.03 3.93 0.73
N SER A 54 -26.04 4.79 0.97
CA SER A 54 -26.08 5.80 2.04
C SER A 54 -26.45 7.20 1.57
N ASN A 55 -26.68 7.41 0.27
CA ASN A 55 -26.80 8.72 -0.36
C ASN A 55 -25.73 9.70 0.13
N PHE A 56 -24.48 9.23 0.15
CA PHE A 56 -23.35 10.03 0.63
C PHE A 56 -22.24 10.12 -0.42
N PHE A 57 -22.15 11.32 -0.98
CA PHE A 57 -21.07 11.77 -1.84
C PHE A 57 -20.37 12.95 -1.16
N ARG A 58 -19.06 13.07 -1.39
CA ARG A 58 -18.20 14.06 -0.74
C ARG A 58 -18.19 15.40 -1.48
N TYR A 59 -18.29 15.38 -2.81
CA TYR A 59 -18.02 16.55 -3.65
C TYR A 59 -19.26 17.27 -4.13
N GLN A 60 -20.32 16.52 -4.40
CA GLN A 60 -21.64 17.01 -4.83
C GLN A 60 -22.72 16.14 -4.19
N ASP A 61 -23.95 16.67 -4.12
CA ASP A 61 -25.05 15.98 -3.43
C ASP A 61 -25.52 14.73 -4.19
N GLU A 62 -25.59 14.83 -5.52
CA GLU A 62 -26.04 13.75 -6.41
C GLU A 62 -25.17 13.71 -7.67
N TYR A 63 -24.97 12.52 -8.22
CA TYR A 63 -24.33 12.29 -9.54
C TYR A 63 -25.33 11.63 -10.47
N SER A 64 -25.18 11.83 -11.78
CA SER A 64 -25.97 11.08 -12.75
C SER A 64 -25.71 9.57 -12.62
N SER A 65 -26.79 8.78 -12.56
CA SER A 65 -26.69 7.32 -12.53
C SER A 65 -25.91 6.75 -13.72
N PHE A 66 -25.94 7.44 -14.87
CA PHE A 66 -25.14 7.08 -16.04
C PHE A 66 -23.64 7.29 -15.78
N THR A 67 -23.23 8.43 -15.22
CA THR A 67 -21.83 8.73 -14.86
C THR A 67 -21.27 7.67 -13.91
N ILE A 68 -22.02 7.32 -12.86
CA ILE A 68 -21.58 6.30 -11.89
C ILE A 68 -21.44 4.93 -12.56
N LEU A 69 -22.41 4.52 -13.38
CA LEU A 69 -22.34 3.24 -14.08
C LEU A 69 -21.15 3.21 -15.05
N PHE A 70 -20.97 4.29 -15.81
CA PHE A 70 -19.90 4.42 -16.79
C PHE A 70 -18.52 4.42 -16.13
N SER A 71 -18.32 5.13 -15.02
CA SER A 71 -17.06 5.14 -14.27
C SER A 71 -16.68 3.75 -13.77
N ILE A 72 -17.65 2.96 -13.29
CA ILE A 72 -17.45 1.57 -12.85
C ILE A 72 -17.04 0.69 -14.02
N ILE A 73 -17.77 0.75 -15.14
CA ILE A 73 -17.44 -0.03 -16.35
C ILE A 73 -16.02 0.30 -16.82
N LEU A 74 -15.68 1.58 -16.89
CA LEU A 74 -14.38 2.05 -17.36
C LEU A 74 -13.21 1.50 -16.52
N VAL A 75 -13.29 1.57 -15.18
CA VAL A 75 -12.23 1.02 -14.31
C VAL A 75 -12.20 -0.50 -14.30
N VAL A 76 -13.34 -1.18 -14.46
CA VAL A 76 -13.40 -2.64 -14.60
C VAL A 76 -12.73 -3.09 -15.88
N ILE A 77 -12.97 -2.41 -17.01
CA ILE A 77 -12.27 -2.68 -18.28
C ILE A 77 -10.77 -2.46 -18.11
N GLY A 78 -10.34 -1.32 -17.55
CA GLY A 78 -8.93 -1.03 -17.30
C GLY A 78 -8.26 -2.10 -16.42
N GLN A 79 -8.96 -2.57 -15.39
CA GLN A 79 -8.49 -3.65 -14.52
C GLN A 79 -8.43 -5.00 -15.24
N MET A 80 -9.41 -5.34 -16.08
CA MET A 80 -9.40 -6.56 -16.88
C MET A 80 -8.21 -6.57 -17.85
N ILE A 81 -7.95 -5.45 -18.51
CA ILE A 81 -6.79 -5.27 -19.38
C ILE A 81 -5.50 -5.48 -18.57
N TYR A 82 -5.34 -4.82 -17.43
CA TYR A 82 -4.19 -5.04 -16.54
C TYR A 82 -3.99 -6.52 -16.21
N MET A 83 -5.06 -7.22 -15.82
CA MET A 83 -5.00 -8.64 -15.46
C MET A 83 -4.62 -9.54 -16.63
N ILE A 84 -5.17 -9.30 -17.83
CA ILE A 84 -4.85 -10.11 -19.03
C ILE A 84 -3.36 -10.04 -19.33
N PHE A 85 -2.78 -8.84 -19.37
CA PHE A 85 -1.35 -8.68 -19.64
C PHE A 85 -0.48 -9.15 -18.48
N PHE A 86 -0.86 -8.85 -17.23
CA PHE A 86 -0.09 -9.25 -16.06
C PHE A 86 -0.08 -10.78 -15.84
N SER A 87 -1.16 -11.47 -16.20
CA SER A 87 -1.28 -12.94 -16.05
C SER A 87 -0.27 -13.73 -16.91
N ARG A 88 0.29 -13.11 -17.96
CA ARG A 88 1.35 -13.70 -18.79
C ARG A 88 2.64 -13.93 -18.00
N PHE A 89 2.86 -13.16 -16.93
CA PHE A 89 3.97 -13.34 -16.02
C PHE A 89 3.55 -14.36 -14.95
N LYS A 90 4.02 -15.61 -15.09
CA LYS A 90 3.73 -16.73 -14.15
C LYS A 90 4.41 -16.51 -12.78
N LEU A 91 3.92 -15.54 -12.00
CA LEU A 91 4.47 -15.19 -10.69
C LEU A 91 3.83 -16.04 -9.59
N ASP A 92 4.65 -16.74 -8.79
CA ASP A 92 4.21 -17.52 -7.63
C ASP A 92 5.21 -17.41 -6.48
N TYR A 93 4.98 -16.48 -5.55
CA TYR A 93 5.93 -16.25 -4.46
C TYR A 93 5.91 -17.38 -3.43
N TYR A 94 4.86 -18.19 -3.37
CA TYR A 94 4.84 -19.32 -2.46
C TYR A 94 5.91 -20.32 -2.87
N GLN A 95 6.01 -20.64 -4.16
CA GLN A 95 7.08 -21.50 -4.67
C GLN A 95 8.48 -20.92 -4.38
N ILE A 96 8.64 -19.60 -4.48
CA ILE A 96 9.92 -18.92 -4.23
C ILE A 96 10.39 -19.10 -2.78
N PHE A 97 9.48 -19.06 -1.80
CA PHE A 97 9.82 -19.11 -0.37
C PHE A 97 9.61 -20.46 0.30
N LYS A 98 8.78 -21.36 -0.25
CA LYS A 98 8.46 -22.69 0.31
C LYS A 98 9.73 -23.50 0.62
N GLU A 99 10.74 -23.39 -0.23
CA GLU A 99 12.00 -24.13 -0.13
C GLU A 99 13.19 -23.24 0.20
N ALA A 100 12.97 -21.92 0.34
CA ALA A 100 14.05 -21.01 0.67
C ALA A 100 14.55 -21.26 2.09
N LYS A 101 15.82 -21.62 2.21
CA LYS A 101 16.56 -21.62 3.48
C LYS A 101 17.75 -20.68 3.32
N GLY A 102 17.88 -19.72 4.23
CA GLY A 102 19.03 -18.83 4.23
C GLY A 102 20.24 -19.50 4.87
N LYS A 103 21.45 -19.22 4.39
CA LYS A 103 22.66 -19.58 5.13
C LYS A 103 22.65 -18.79 6.44
N ASN A 104 22.80 -19.47 7.58
CA ASN A 104 22.72 -18.81 8.89
C ASN A 104 23.66 -17.62 9.04
N ASN A 105 24.86 -17.67 8.45
CA ASN A 105 25.81 -16.56 8.50
C ASN A 105 25.30 -15.34 7.73
N GLU A 106 24.62 -15.54 6.59
CA GLU A 106 23.98 -14.46 5.83
C GLU A 106 22.80 -13.87 6.59
N ILE A 107 21.91 -14.72 7.12
CA ILE A 107 20.76 -14.28 7.92
C ILE A 107 21.21 -13.49 9.15
N GLY A 108 22.28 -13.93 9.83
CA GLY A 108 22.87 -13.20 10.95
C GLY A 108 23.36 -11.81 10.57
N LYS A 109 24.01 -11.66 9.40
CA LYS A 109 24.44 -10.36 8.87
C LYS A 109 23.24 -9.47 8.53
N ILE A 110 22.22 -10.01 7.85
CA ILE A 110 20.98 -9.29 7.53
C ILE A 110 20.32 -8.76 8.80
N ILE A 111 20.17 -9.60 9.83
CA ILE A 111 19.60 -9.19 11.13
C ILE A 111 20.41 -8.03 11.72
N ASN A 112 21.75 -8.12 11.77
CA ASN A 112 22.58 -7.09 12.37
C ASN A 112 22.51 -5.75 11.62
N ILE A 113 22.57 -5.77 10.29
CA ILE A 113 22.43 -4.55 9.47
C ILE A 113 21.02 -3.97 9.64
N ASN A 114 19.99 -4.82 9.67
CA ASN A 114 18.60 -4.37 9.84
C ASN A 114 18.34 -3.77 11.23
N ILE A 115 19.10 -4.13 12.26
CA ILE A 115 19.04 -3.44 13.57
C ILE A 115 19.50 -2.00 13.43
N PHE A 116 20.59 -1.75 12.70
CA PHE A 116 21.05 -0.38 12.46
C PHE A 116 20.00 0.45 11.68
N ILE A 117 19.42 -0.14 10.63
CA ILE A 117 18.31 0.48 9.87
C ILE A 117 17.11 0.78 10.78
N PHE A 118 16.75 -0.16 11.65
CA PHE A 118 15.67 0.01 12.62
C PHE A 118 15.94 1.17 13.59
N LEU A 119 17.18 1.32 14.07
CA LEU A 119 17.56 2.41 14.97
C LEU A 119 17.44 3.78 14.27
N ILE A 120 17.83 3.87 12.99
CA ILE A 120 17.62 5.08 12.18
C ILE A 120 16.12 5.39 12.08
N GLY A 121 15.31 4.39 11.71
CA GLY A 121 13.85 4.57 11.64
C GLY A 121 13.24 5.02 12.96
N THR A 122 13.69 4.44 14.09
CA THR A 122 13.24 4.77 15.44
C THR A 122 13.62 6.19 15.84
N TYR A 123 14.83 6.64 15.51
CA TYR A 123 15.27 8.01 15.74
C TYR A 123 14.34 9.02 15.02
N PHE A 124 13.99 8.75 13.76
CA PHE A 124 13.07 9.61 13.02
C PHE A 124 11.62 9.54 13.53
N CYS A 125 11.16 8.36 13.97
CA CYS A 125 9.89 8.24 14.71
C CYS A 125 9.90 9.13 15.95
N TYR A 126 10.95 9.08 16.78
CA TYR A 126 11.09 9.90 17.98
C TYR A 126 11.08 11.39 17.66
N LYS A 127 11.87 11.85 16.68
CA LYS A 127 11.89 13.26 16.27
C LYS A 127 10.51 13.76 15.82
N ASN A 128 9.78 12.95 15.05
CA ASN A 128 8.43 13.32 14.63
C ASN A 128 7.44 13.32 15.81
N LEU A 129 7.53 12.32 16.71
CA LEU A 129 6.71 12.26 17.92
C LEU A 129 6.95 13.45 18.84
N SER A 130 8.20 13.89 19.02
CA SER A 130 8.52 15.08 19.81
C SER A 130 7.82 16.33 19.27
N VAL A 131 7.75 16.50 17.94
CA VAL A 131 6.98 17.59 17.32
C VAL A 131 5.47 17.43 17.57
N ILE A 132 4.93 16.23 17.40
CA ILE A 132 3.50 15.94 17.62
C ILE A 132 3.11 16.24 19.08
N LEU A 133 3.93 15.82 20.04
CA LEU A 133 3.65 15.98 21.46
C LEU A 133 3.85 17.42 21.94
N SER A 134 4.85 18.15 21.42
CA SER A 134 5.10 19.56 21.79
C SER A 134 3.99 20.50 21.31
N VAL A 135 3.45 20.27 20.12
CA VAL A 135 2.32 21.06 19.57
C VAL A 135 0.97 20.56 20.12
N GLY A 136 0.91 19.31 20.58
CA GLY A 136 -0.31 18.62 20.95
C GLY A 136 -0.92 17.87 19.76
N VAL A 137 -1.33 16.62 20.02
CA VAL A 137 -1.82 15.68 18.98
C VAL A 137 -2.99 16.28 18.19
N SER A 138 -3.95 16.90 18.87
CA SER A 138 -5.15 17.47 18.23
C SER A 138 -4.80 18.61 17.25
N GLU A 139 -3.86 19.47 17.63
CA GLU A 139 -3.45 20.61 16.82
C GLU A 139 -2.55 20.17 15.66
N TYR A 140 -1.62 19.25 15.91
CA TYR A 140 -0.85 18.61 14.85
C TYR A 140 -1.76 17.97 13.79
N LEU A 141 -2.79 17.25 14.21
CA LEU A 141 -3.71 16.57 13.30
C LEU A 141 -4.63 17.50 12.51
N ARG A 142 -4.82 18.75 12.98
CA ARG A 142 -5.53 19.81 12.24
C ARG A 142 -4.72 20.33 11.06
N ASP A 143 -3.41 20.49 11.25
CA ASP A 143 -2.56 21.14 10.26
C ASP A 143 -1.25 20.39 9.97
N ARG A 144 -1.36 19.05 9.87
CA ARG A 144 -0.20 18.17 9.70
C ARG A 144 0.65 18.48 8.46
N ILE A 145 0.02 19.03 7.41
CA ILE A 145 0.72 19.38 6.17
C ILE A 145 1.65 20.55 6.41
N SER A 146 1.20 21.58 7.12
CA SER A 146 2.02 22.75 7.47
C SER A 146 3.15 22.36 8.42
N TYR A 147 2.87 21.57 9.47
CA TYR A 147 3.91 21.08 10.38
C TYR A 147 4.91 20.11 9.72
N GLY A 148 4.51 19.46 8.62
CA GLY A 148 5.36 18.58 7.82
C GLY A 148 6.12 19.25 6.68
N GLN A 149 5.85 20.53 6.41
CA GLN A 149 6.50 21.27 5.34
C GLN A 149 8.03 21.28 5.55
N GLY A 150 8.78 20.96 4.49
CA GLY A 150 10.24 20.82 4.55
C GLY A 150 10.76 19.55 5.24
N LYS A 151 9.90 18.78 5.95
CA LYS A 151 10.28 17.58 6.71
C LYS A 151 9.88 16.26 6.02
N GLY A 152 9.55 16.30 4.73
CA GLY A 152 9.05 15.13 4.00
C GLY A 152 9.99 13.91 4.09
N VAL A 153 11.29 14.10 3.89
CA VAL A 153 12.29 13.02 3.99
C VAL A 153 12.37 12.47 5.41
N GLN A 154 12.35 13.34 6.43
CA GLN A 154 12.33 12.96 7.85
C GLN A 154 11.12 12.08 8.18
N MET A 155 9.95 12.42 7.65
CA MET A 155 8.73 11.63 7.83
C MET A 155 8.80 10.27 7.13
N LEU A 156 9.44 10.20 5.96
CA LEU A 156 9.60 8.97 5.20
C LEU A 156 10.62 8.02 5.83
N PHE A 157 11.70 8.50 6.45
CA PHE A 157 12.65 7.62 7.15
C PHE A 157 12.03 6.89 8.34
N ALA A 158 10.99 7.45 8.96
CA ALA A 158 10.23 6.74 10.01
C ALA A 158 9.60 5.43 9.49
N HIS A 159 9.40 5.28 8.17
CA HIS A 159 8.95 4.03 7.54
C HIS A 159 9.93 2.88 7.70
N TRP A 160 11.21 3.17 7.93
CA TRP A 160 12.20 2.13 8.17
C TRP A 160 11.90 1.31 9.41
N SER A 161 11.16 1.85 10.39
CA SER A 161 10.65 1.06 11.51
C SER A 161 9.86 -0.16 11.02
N TYR A 162 8.75 0.01 10.31
CA TYR A 162 7.94 -1.14 9.88
C TYR A 162 8.58 -1.96 8.76
N ILE A 163 9.44 -1.37 7.92
CA ILE A 163 10.23 -2.13 6.93
C ILE A 163 11.19 -3.08 7.64
N SER A 164 11.80 -2.63 8.75
CA SER A 164 12.64 -3.50 9.56
C SER A 164 11.84 -4.63 10.21
N ALA A 165 10.61 -4.39 10.71
CA ALA A 165 9.73 -5.46 11.20
C ALA A 165 9.51 -6.54 10.14
N PHE A 166 9.22 -6.11 8.91
CA PHE A 166 9.03 -7.00 7.76
C PHE A 166 10.29 -7.82 7.43
N ILE A 167 11.48 -7.22 7.44
CA ILE A 167 12.73 -7.95 7.18
C ILE A 167 13.04 -8.92 8.33
N PHE A 168 12.81 -8.52 9.59
CA PHE A 168 13.04 -9.39 10.75
C PHE A 168 12.13 -10.62 10.74
N ILE A 169 10.83 -10.46 10.41
CA ILE A 169 9.93 -11.61 10.36
C ILE A 169 10.32 -12.61 9.27
N PHE A 170 10.81 -12.14 8.11
CA PHE A 170 11.41 -13.02 7.10
C PHE A 170 12.64 -13.75 7.64
N CYS A 171 13.54 -13.04 8.32
CA CYS A 171 14.73 -13.65 8.92
C CYS A 171 14.38 -14.70 9.99
N TYR A 172 13.30 -14.50 10.75
CA TYR A 172 12.78 -15.48 11.70
C TYR A 172 12.40 -16.81 11.02
N PHE A 173 11.70 -16.74 9.88
CA PHE A 173 11.30 -17.94 9.12
C PHE A 173 12.45 -18.60 8.38
N LEU A 174 13.37 -17.82 7.81
CA LEU A 174 14.47 -18.32 6.98
C LEU A 174 15.66 -18.85 7.77
N SER A 175 15.81 -18.45 9.04
CA SER A 175 16.89 -18.91 9.92
C SER A 175 16.69 -20.37 10.35
N THR A 176 17.78 -21.14 10.48
CA THR A 176 17.73 -22.47 11.14
C THR A 176 18.30 -22.42 12.57
N LYS A 177 19.13 -21.42 12.91
CA LYS A 177 19.69 -21.26 14.27
C LYS A 177 18.67 -20.64 15.25
N LYS A 178 18.40 -21.32 16.37
CA LYS A 178 17.50 -20.88 17.45
C LYS A 178 17.82 -19.47 17.98
N LYS A 179 19.11 -19.15 18.18
CA LYS A 179 19.57 -17.82 18.62
C LYS A 179 19.14 -16.71 17.66
N GLN A 180 19.32 -16.92 16.36
CA GLN A 180 18.95 -15.95 15.33
C GLN A 180 17.43 -15.80 15.19
N LYS A 181 16.67 -16.90 15.31
CA LYS A 181 15.20 -16.84 15.35
C LYS A 181 14.70 -15.97 16.50
N ARG A 182 15.18 -16.23 17.72
CA ARG A 182 14.80 -15.43 18.90
C ARG A 182 15.14 -13.95 18.73
N LYS A 183 16.35 -13.65 18.25
CA LYS A 183 16.78 -12.28 17.96
C LYS A 183 15.87 -11.61 16.93
N ALA A 184 15.58 -12.26 15.81
CA ALA A 184 14.69 -11.73 14.79
C ALA A 184 13.25 -11.50 15.31
N LEU A 185 12.70 -12.44 16.09
CA LEU A 185 11.36 -12.30 16.67
C LEU A 185 11.29 -11.13 17.66
N PHE A 186 12.27 -11.01 18.55
CA PHE A 186 12.36 -9.91 19.52
C PHE A 186 12.34 -8.55 18.83
N PHE A 187 13.21 -8.36 17.82
CA PHE A 187 13.25 -7.10 17.08
C PHE A 187 12.01 -6.89 16.18
N THR A 188 11.35 -7.96 15.72
CA THR A 188 10.05 -7.84 15.03
C THR A 188 9.01 -7.20 15.97
N ILE A 189 8.88 -7.71 17.19
CA ILE A 189 7.89 -7.23 18.17
C ILE A 189 8.16 -5.78 18.55
N ILE A 190 9.40 -5.43 18.87
CA ILE A 190 9.78 -4.04 19.21
C ILE A 190 9.49 -3.11 18.05
N SER A 191 9.86 -3.52 16.83
CA SER A 191 9.68 -2.73 15.63
C SER A 191 8.21 -2.49 15.29
N ILE A 192 7.33 -3.49 15.50
CA ILE A 192 5.88 -3.31 15.46
C ILE A 192 5.41 -2.30 16.51
N GLY A 193 5.88 -2.43 17.76
CA GLY A 193 5.50 -1.52 18.85
C GLY A 193 5.82 -0.06 18.52
N VAL A 194 7.06 0.22 18.10
CA VAL A 194 7.48 1.56 17.67
C VAL A 194 6.65 2.07 16.49
N GLY A 195 6.43 1.22 15.48
CA GLY A 195 5.61 1.56 14.32
C GLY A 195 4.16 1.90 14.71
N CYS A 196 3.51 1.05 15.49
CA CYS A 196 2.14 1.23 15.96
C CYS A 196 1.98 2.54 16.75
N VAL A 197 2.86 2.82 17.73
CA VAL A 197 2.80 4.05 18.52
C VAL A 197 2.94 5.27 17.61
N TYR A 198 3.97 5.28 16.75
CA TYR A 198 4.22 6.41 15.87
C TYR A 198 3.08 6.68 14.89
N TYR A 199 2.63 5.68 14.12
CA TYR A 199 1.60 5.90 13.11
C TYR A 199 0.22 6.14 13.69
N THR A 200 -0.05 5.66 14.91
CA THR A 200 -1.30 5.97 15.62
C THR A 200 -1.35 7.45 15.99
N LEU A 201 -0.28 7.98 16.60
CA LEU A 201 -0.18 9.40 16.98
C LEU A 201 -0.10 10.33 15.75
N ASN A 202 0.54 9.89 14.67
CA ASN A 202 0.56 10.59 13.39
C ASN A 202 -0.76 10.44 12.59
N SER A 203 -1.73 9.67 13.11
CA SER A 203 -3.00 9.32 12.46
C SER A 203 -2.85 8.84 11.01
N ASN A 204 -1.80 8.07 10.74
CA ASN A 204 -1.49 7.52 9.42
C ASN A 204 -1.95 6.06 9.34
N ARG A 205 -3.28 5.88 9.20
CA ARG A 205 -3.96 4.57 9.14
C ARG A 205 -3.40 3.69 8.02
N ASN A 206 -3.10 4.30 6.87
CA ASN A 206 -2.56 3.61 5.70
C ASN A 206 -1.20 2.96 6.00
N SER A 207 -0.35 3.62 6.78
CA SER A 207 0.94 3.03 7.19
C SER A 207 0.80 1.85 8.14
N ILE A 208 -0.12 1.92 9.10
CA ILE A 208 -0.42 0.77 9.99
C ILE A 208 -0.93 -0.39 9.17
N PHE A 209 -1.88 -0.12 8.27
CA PHE A 209 -2.46 -1.12 7.40
C PHE A 209 -1.42 -1.81 6.50
N ILE A 210 -0.53 -1.05 5.86
CA ILE A 210 0.57 -1.61 5.06
C ILE A 210 1.55 -2.41 5.91
N MET A 211 1.89 -1.95 7.11
CA MET A 211 2.71 -2.73 8.04
C MET A 211 2.08 -4.09 8.35
N LEU A 212 0.78 -4.12 8.66
CA LEU A 212 0.05 -5.36 8.93
C LEU A 212 0.00 -6.28 7.71
N LEU A 213 -0.21 -5.74 6.50
CA LEU A 213 -0.15 -6.52 5.26
C LEU A 213 1.23 -7.11 5.02
N LEU A 214 2.29 -6.35 5.23
CA LEU A 214 3.66 -6.81 5.03
C LEU A 214 3.99 -7.97 5.99
N ILE A 215 3.71 -7.79 7.28
CA ILE A 215 4.00 -8.80 8.31
C ILE A 215 3.09 -10.02 8.15
N GLY A 216 1.80 -9.79 7.93
CA GLY A 216 0.81 -10.84 7.68
C GLY A 216 1.13 -11.64 6.42
N GLY A 217 1.54 -10.97 5.35
CA GLY A 217 1.99 -11.61 4.11
C GLY A 217 3.25 -12.45 4.30
N ALA A 218 4.25 -11.91 5.00
CA ALA A 218 5.47 -12.65 5.35
C ALA A 218 5.15 -13.88 6.22
N TRP A 219 4.24 -13.75 7.17
CA TRP A 219 3.81 -14.86 8.02
C TRP A 219 3.04 -15.93 7.23
N LEU A 220 2.05 -15.53 6.44
CA LEU A 220 1.22 -16.44 5.67
C LEU A 220 2.02 -17.20 4.61
N ILE A 221 2.91 -16.52 3.88
CA ILE A 221 3.66 -17.16 2.80
C ILE A 221 4.68 -18.19 3.30
N ASN A 222 5.25 -17.97 4.48
CA ASN A 222 6.21 -18.90 5.09
C ASN A 222 5.54 -20.01 5.91
N ASN A 223 4.24 -19.89 6.19
CA ASN A 223 3.52 -20.90 6.96
C ASN A 223 2.90 -21.95 6.02
N LYS A 224 3.53 -23.12 5.93
CA LYS A 224 3.08 -24.24 5.09
C LYS A 224 1.62 -24.63 5.32
N VAL A 225 1.13 -24.49 6.54
CA VAL A 225 -0.26 -24.83 6.88
C VAL A 225 -1.25 -23.91 6.17
N PHE A 226 -0.92 -22.65 5.87
CA PHE A 226 -1.85 -21.72 5.20
C PHE A 226 -1.74 -21.71 3.67
N ASN A 227 -0.82 -22.50 3.11
CA ASN A 227 -0.60 -22.65 1.67
C ASN A 227 -0.92 -24.09 1.19
N ALA A 228 -1.84 -24.73 1.88
CA ALA A 228 -2.41 -26.02 1.52
C ALA A 228 -3.93 -25.85 1.38
N ARG A 229 -4.57 -26.82 0.72
CA ARG A 229 -6.04 -26.88 0.62
C ARG A 229 -6.66 -26.78 2.02
N ILE A 230 -7.70 -25.95 2.13
CA ILE A 230 -8.31 -25.63 3.42
C ILE A 230 -8.93 -26.87 4.06
N ASN A 231 -8.52 -27.18 5.29
CA ASN A 231 -9.15 -28.15 6.18
C ASN A 231 -9.92 -27.47 7.33
N LYS A 232 -10.74 -28.23 8.06
CA LYS A 232 -11.56 -27.70 9.17
C LYS A 232 -10.75 -26.95 10.24
N LYS A 233 -9.53 -27.40 10.56
CA LYS A 233 -8.64 -26.75 11.55
C LYS A 233 -8.12 -25.40 11.03
N GLN A 234 -7.74 -25.33 9.76
CA GLN A 234 -7.33 -24.09 9.10
C GLN A 234 -8.48 -23.11 8.99
N ALA A 235 -9.69 -23.57 8.64
CA ALA A 235 -10.88 -22.73 8.59
C ALA A 235 -11.14 -22.02 9.92
N LYS A 236 -11.03 -22.72 11.06
CA LYS A 236 -11.15 -22.10 12.40
C LYS A 236 -10.08 -21.02 12.65
N ARG A 237 -8.84 -21.25 12.24
CA ARG A 237 -7.75 -20.26 12.39
C ARG A 237 -7.96 -19.05 11.49
N ILE A 238 -8.39 -19.29 10.25
CA ILE A 238 -8.74 -18.23 9.30
C ILE A 238 -9.89 -17.39 9.86
N LEU A 239 -10.94 -18.03 10.37
CA LEU A 239 -12.05 -17.35 11.03
C LEU A 239 -11.57 -16.48 12.20
N LEU A 240 -10.71 -17.01 13.07
CA LEU A 240 -10.11 -16.24 14.16
C LEU A 240 -9.33 -15.02 13.66
N ILE A 241 -8.53 -15.16 12.60
CA ILE A 241 -7.81 -14.04 11.97
C ILE A 241 -8.80 -12.98 11.47
N PHE A 242 -9.85 -13.40 10.77
CA PHE A 242 -10.89 -12.47 10.30
C PHE A 242 -11.61 -11.78 11.46
N THR A 243 -11.94 -12.48 12.53
CA THR A 243 -12.52 -11.88 13.75
C THR A 243 -11.58 -10.83 14.35
N MET A 244 -10.29 -11.12 14.46
CA MET A 244 -9.29 -10.16 14.96
C MET A 244 -9.16 -8.93 14.05
N ILE A 245 -9.21 -9.13 12.73
CA ILE A 245 -9.21 -8.03 11.75
C ILE A 245 -10.46 -7.16 11.94
N ILE A 246 -11.66 -7.77 12.04
CA ILE A 246 -12.91 -7.05 12.27
C ILE A 246 -12.84 -6.24 13.58
N LEU A 247 -12.37 -6.83 14.67
CA LEU A 247 -12.19 -6.14 15.95
C LEU A 247 -11.23 -4.94 15.80
N ALA A 248 -10.10 -5.12 15.12
CA ALA A 248 -9.16 -4.03 14.86
C ALA A 248 -9.80 -2.91 14.02
N PHE A 249 -10.57 -3.25 12.98
CA PHE A 249 -11.31 -2.28 12.17
C PHE A 249 -12.33 -1.52 13.00
N THR A 250 -13.08 -2.19 13.88
CA THR A 250 -14.04 -1.55 14.79
C THR A 250 -13.34 -0.58 15.74
N LEU A 251 -12.19 -0.94 16.30
CA LEU A 251 -11.39 -0.04 17.13
C LEU A 251 -10.93 1.20 16.35
N PHE A 252 -10.38 1.01 15.14
CA PHE A 252 -9.97 2.13 14.28
C PHE A 252 -11.14 3.01 13.87
N PHE A 253 -12.31 2.43 13.63
CA PHE A 253 -13.53 3.16 13.33
C PHE A 253 -13.95 4.03 14.53
N ASN A 254 -13.96 3.46 15.74
CA ASN A 254 -14.29 4.19 16.96
C ASN A 254 -13.28 5.31 17.26
N MET A 255 -11.98 5.06 17.07
CA MET A 255 -10.96 6.12 17.17
C MET A 255 -11.19 7.24 16.15
N GLY A 256 -11.62 6.89 14.93
CA GLY A 256 -12.04 7.86 13.92
C GLY A 256 -13.21 8.69 14.40
N LYS A 257 -14.25 8.05 14.94
CA LYS A 257 -15.45 8.68 15.46
C LYS A 257 -15.13 9.68 16.58
N GLU A 258 -14.35 9.28 17.59
CA GLU A 258 -13.93 10.16 18.69
C GLU A 258 -13.17 11.39 18.19
N ARG A 259 -12.23 11.19 17.26
CA ARG A 259 -11.52 12.31 16.63
C ARG A 259 -12.47 13.28 15.93
N TYR A 260 -13.46 12.76 15.20
CA TYR A 260 -14.45 13.60 14.54
C TYR A 260 -15.36 14.32 15.54
N ALA A 261 -15.72 13.71 16.67
CA ALA A 261 -16.50 14.35 17.72
C ALA A 261 -15.77 15.61 18.27
N ILE A 262 -14.46 15.53 18.47
CA ILE A 262 -13.62 16.67 18.90
C ILE A 262 -13.66 17.84 17.89
N TYR A 263 -13.84 17.56 16.59
CA TYR A 263 -14.03 18.60 15.57
C TYR A 263 -15.47 19.09 15.50
N ALA A 264 -16.43 18.20 15.70
CA ALA A 264 -17.85 18.45 15.54
C ALA A 264 -18.49 19.17 16.74
N THR A 265 -17.80 19.34 17.88
CA THR A 265 -18.29 20.17 18.99
C THR A 265 -18.63 21.62 18.58
N LYS A 266 -18.22 22.07 17.38
CA LYS A 266 -18.63 23.36 16.78
C LYS A 266 -19.79 23.28 15.79
N HIS A 267 -20.21 22.08 15.35
CA HIS A 267 -21.27 21.90 14.34
C HIS A 267 -22.32 20.90 14.88
N LYS A 268 -23.55 21.38 15.14
CA LYS A 268 -24.66 20.57 15.65
C LYS A 268 -24.93 19.36 14.74
N GLU A 269 -25.12 18.19 15.37
CA GLU A 269 -25.64 16.93 14.82
C GLU A 269 -24.92 16.32 13.60
N PHE A 270 -23.62 16.02 13.71
CA PHE A 270 -22.94 15.26 12.67
C PHE A 270 -22.88 13.74 12.95
N LYS A 271 -23.60 12.91 12.17
CA LYS A 271 -23.50 11.44 12.21
C LYS A 271 -22.24 10.95 11.46
N TYR A 272 -21.25 10.44 12.19
CA TYR A 272 -20.06 9.80 11.59
C TYR A 272 -20.40 8.39 11.08
N SER A 273 -20.70 8.26 9.78
CA SER A 273 -21.06 6.98 9.16
C SER A 273 -19.83 6.13 8.80
N MET A 274 -20.02 4.81 8.71
CA MET A 274 -19.02 3.88 8.20
C MET A 274 -18.55 4.28 6.79
N VAL A 275 -19.47 4.70 5.93
CA VAL A 275 -19.17 5.16 4.56
C VAL A 275 -18.19 6.33 4.57
N LYS A 276 -18.39 7.33 5.44
CA LYS A 276 -17.46 8.46 5.57
C LYS A 276 -16.07 8.02 6.02
N SER A 277 -15.98 7.02 6.91
CA SER A 277 -14.70 6.48 7.37
C SER A 277 -13.96 5.70 6.27
N VAL A 278 -14.68 4.86 5.51
CA VAL A 278 -14.11 4.08 4.41
C VAL A 278 -13.73 5.01 3.25
N ASN A 279 -14.57 5.98 2.90
CA ASN A 279 -14.28 7.01 1.90
C ASN A 279 -13.04 7.84 2.35
N GLY A 280 -12.94 8.23 3.63
CA GLY A 280 -11.72 8.90 4.12
C GLY A 280 -10.42 8.10 3.99
N ALA A 281 -10.50 6.76 3.91
CA ALA A 281 -9.35 5.87 3.77
C ALA A 281 -9.07 5.44 2.31
N PHE A 282 -10.12 5.26 1.51
CA PHE A 282 -10.10 4.60 0.20
C PHE A 282 -10.90 5.37 -0.89
N GLY A 283 -11.38 6.57 -0.60
CA GLY A 283 -12.39 7.41 -1.27
C GLY A 283 -12.24 7.77 -2.74
N ASN A 284 -11.36 7.08 -3.45
CA ASN A 284 -10.82 7.58 -4.70
C ASN A 284 -11.75 7.36 -5.90
N HIS A 285 -12.74 6.47 -5.81
CA HIS A 285 -13.62 6.23 -6.96
C HIS A 285 -14.52 7.43 -7.28
N GLU A 286 -15.00 8.16 -6.26
CA GLU A 286 -15.77 9.37 -6.46
C GLU A 286 -15.01 10.44 -7.26
N ASN A 287 -13.68 10.50 -7.12
CA ASN A 287 -12.86 11.39 -7.93
C ASN A 287 -13.04 11.14 -9.44
N ILE A 288 -13.19 9.88 -9.85
CA ILE A 288 -13.37 9.51 -11.26
C ILE A 288 -14.75 9.93 -11.73
N ILE A 289 -15.78 9.74 -10.89
CA ILE A 289 -17.15 10.18 -11.19
C ILE A 289 -17.18 11.70 -11.40
N TRP A 290 -16.59 12.46 -10.47
CA TRP A 290 -16.50 13.91 -10.56
C TRP A 290 -15.77 14.39 -11.82
N LEU A 291 -14.65 13.75 -12.18
CA LEU A 291 -13.89 14.08 -13.39
C LEU A 291 -14.65 13.75 -14.69
N ILE A 292 -15.60 12.81 -14.68
CA ILE A 292 -16.40 12.50 -15.88
C ILE A 292 -17.54 13.50 -16.06
N GLU A 293 -18.10 14.01 -14.95
CA GLU A 293 -19.26 14.92 -14.97
C GLU A 293 -18.90 16.40 -15.09
N ASN A 294 -17.64 16.76 -14.83
CA ASN A 294 -17.15 18.14 -14.85
C ASN A 294 -16.02 18.31 -15.86
N ASP A 295 -15.98 19.46 -16.52
CA ASP A 295 -14.88 19.82 -17.42
C ASP A 295 -13.60 20.09 -16.63
N TYR A 296 -12.47 19.60 -17.15
CA TYR A 296 -11.15 19.84 -16.59
C TYR A 296 -10.06 19.73 -17.65
N ASP A 297 -8.97 20.45 -17.44
CA ASP A 297 -7.79 20.35 -18.31
C ASP A 297 -6.97 19.11 -17.99
N LEU A 298 -6.61 18.37 -19.04
CA LEU A 298 -5.70 17.25 -18.93
C LEU A 298 -4.31 17.71 -18.45
N LEU A 299 -3.75 16.97 -17.50
CA LEU A 299 -2.46 17.31 -16.89
C LEU A 299 -1.24 16.75 -17.65
N TRP A 300 -1.45 15.92 -18.68
CA TRP A 300 -0.41 15.43 -19.60
C TRP A 300 0.86 14.88 -18.93
N GLY A 301 0.69 14.17 -17.82
CA GLY A 301 1.78 13.51 -17.10
C GLY A 301 2.46 14.36 -16.03
N GLN A 302 2.04 15.61 -15.81
CA GLN A 302 2.64 16.51 -14.81
C GLN A 302 2.67 15.91 -13.39
N THR A 303 1.66 15.12 -13.01
CA THR A 303 1.61 14.52 -11.67
C THR A 303 2.59 13.36 -11.51
N TYR A 304 2.91 12.66 -12.60
CA TYR A 304 3.97 11.63 -12.61
C TYR A 304 5.35 12.26 -12.53
N ILE A 305 5.59 13.34 -13.30
CA ILE A 305 6.84 14.12 -13.22
C ILE A 305 7.07 14.62 -11.80
N ALA A 306 6.01 15.08 -11.11
CA ALA A 306 6.09 15.53 -9.72
C ALA A 306 6.67 14.47 -8.77
N GLY A 307 6.42 13.18 -9.02
CA GLY A 307 7.03 12.09 -8.25
C GLY A 307 8.55 12.04 -8.39
N PHE A 308 9.08 12.23 -9.60
CA PHE A 308 10.52 12.21 -9.87
C PHE A 308 11.22 13.49 -9.42
N THR A 309 10.55 14.65 -9.53
CA THR A 309 11.12 15.96 -9.16
C THR A 309 10.92 16.29 -7.69
N ASN A 310 10.29 15.41 -6.90
CA ASN A 310 9.97 15.69 -5.50
C ASN A 310 11.23 15.93 -4.64
N PHE A 311 12.36 15.31 -4.99
CA PHE A 311 13.63 15.45 -4.28
C PHE A 311 14.30 16.82 -4.47
N ILE A 312 13.91 17.60 -5.49
CA ILE A 312 14.47 18.93 -5.75
C ILE A 312 13.80 19.92 -4.78
N PRO A 313 14.53 20.59 -3.88
CA PRO A 313 13.94 21.58 -2.97
C PRO A 313 13.23 22.71 -3.71
N ARG A 314 12.13 23.24 -3.14
CA ARG A 314 11.42 24.39 -3.73
C ARG A 314 12.27 25.67 -3.73
N SER A 315 13.33 25.75 -2.94
CA SER A 315 14.31 26.85 -3.04
C SER A 315 15.09 26.83 -4.36
N LEU A 316 15.28 25.66 -4.98
CA LEU A 316 15.95 25.52 -6.28
C LEU A 316 14.95 25.53 -7.44
N TRP A 317 13.74 25.00 -7.23
CA TRP A 317 12.68 24.98 -8.23
C TRP A 317 11.33 25.30 -7.60
N ALA A 318 11.04 26.60 -7.45
CA ALA A 318 9.85 27.11 -6.78
C ALA A 318 8.56 26.58 -7.41
N ASN A 319 8.50 26.56 -8.74
CA ASN A 319 7.32 26.19 -9.54
C ASN A 319 7.27 24.70 -9.92
N LYS A 320 8.03 23.82 -9.24
CA LYS A 320 7.99 22.38 -9.53
C LYS A 320 6.56 21.83 -9.38
N PRO A 321 6.16 20.86 -10.22
CA PRO A 321 4.77 20.39 -10.26
C PRO A 321 4.35 19.79 -8.92
N LEU A 322 3.07 19.98 -8.58
CA LEU A 322 2.42 19.32 -7.47
C LEU A 322 1.94 17.93 -7.90
N GLY A 323 1.81 17.04 -6.92
CA GLY A 323 1.15 15.76 -7.15
C GLY A 323 -0.35 15.93 -7.45
N ALA A 324 -0.99 14.84 -7.85
CA ALA A 324 -2.39 14.82 -8.26
C ALA A 324 -3.37 15.24 -7.15
N GLY A 325 -3.09 14.95 -5.89
CA GLY A 325 -3.99 15.20 -4.76
C GLY A 325 -4.30 16.69 -4.53
N PRO A 326 -3.28 17.56 -4.38
CA PRO A 326 -3.47 19.01 -4.33
C PRO A 326 -4.17 19.58 -5.57
N LYS A 327 -3.82 19.08 -6.76
CA LYS A 327 -4.42 19.53 -8.02
C LYS A 327 -5.90 19.19 -8.09
N LEU A 328 -6.26 17.94 -7.85
CA LEU A 328 -7.66 17.49 -7.82
C LEU A 328 -8.46 18.28 -6.78
N LYS A 329 -7.87 18.53 -5.61
CA LYS A 329 -8.54 19.31 -4.56
C LYS A 329 -8.85 20.74 -5.01
N ASN A 330 -7.96 21.38 -5.77
CA ASN A 330 -8.21 22.69 -6.39
C ASN A 330 -9.14 22.65 -7.60
N LEU A 331 -9.19 21.55 -8.35
CA LEU A 331 -10.20 21.36 -9.41
C LEU A 331 -11.61 21.33 -8.81
N ILE A 332 -11.80 20.55 -7.72
CA ILE A 332 -13.11 20.41 -7.06
C ILE A 332 -13.46 21.67 -6.25
N TYR A 333 -12.49 22.25 -5.55
CA TYR A 333 -12.68 23.44 -4.73
C TYR A 333 -11.54 24.44 -4.98
N PRO A 334 -11.71 25.38 -5.93
CA PRO A 334 -10.69 26.37 -6.27
C PRO A 334 -10.19 27.13 -5.03
N GLY A 335 -8.86 27.29 -4.93
CA GLY A 335 -8.20 27.98 -3.81
C GLY A 335 -8.09 27.17 -2.51
N SER A 336 -8.58 25.93 -2.46
CA SER A 336 -8.56 25.12 -1.23
C SER A 336 -7.19 24.50 -0.89
N TYR A 337 -6.25 24.53 -1.82
CA TYR A 337 -4.84 24.22 -1.59
C TYR A 337 -3.94 25.34 -2.10
N VAL A 338 -3.23 26.00 -1.19
CA VAL A 338 -2.29 27.09 -1.50
C VAL A 338 -0.92 26.73 -0.93
N ILE A 339 0.13 26.81 -1.75
CA ILE A 339 1.50 26.46 -1.31
C ILE A 339 1.90 27.37 -0.14
N GLY A 340 2.33 26.78 0.98
CA GLY A 340 2.68 27.51 2.21
C GLY A 340 1.48 28.01 3.02
N GLY A 341 0.25 27.79 2.54
CA GLY A 341 -0.98 28.07 3.28
C GLY A 341 -1.17 27.13 4.47
N LYS A 342 -1.88 27.62 5.49
CA LYS A 342 -2.30 26.83 6.65
C LYS A 342 -3.53 25.98 6.31
N LYS A 343 -3.72 24.88 7.03
CA LYS A 343 -4.89 23.98 6.91
C LYS A 343 -5.09 23.40 5.51
N ASN A 344 -4.02 23.27 4.74
CA ASN A 344 -4.05 22.57 3.47
C ASN A 344 -4.54 21.14 3.65
N SER A 345 -5.30 20.65 2.66
CA SER A 345 -5.71 19.24 2.58
C SER A 345 -5.48 18.70 1.18
N SER A 346 -5.18 17.42 1.05
CA SER A 346 -5.03 16.76 -0.24
C SER A 346 -5.98 15.58 -0.35
N LEU A 347 -6.30 15.22 -1.60
CA LEU A 347 -7.07 14.02 -1.91
C LEU A 347 -6.13 12.89 -2.32
N THR A 348 -6.48 11.66 -1.95
CA THR A 348 -5.86 10.48 -2.52
C THR A 348 -6.47 10.22 -3.89
N THR A 349 -5.63 9.99 -4.90
CA THR A 349 -6.09 9.78 -6.28
C THR A 349 -6.05 8.30 -6.65
N GLY A 350 -4.96 7.60 -6.36
CA GLY A 350 -4.80 6.22 -6.80
C GLY A 350 -4.60 6.13 -8.32
N PHE A 351 -4.31 4.92 -8.79
CA PHE A 351 -3.92 4.67 -10.18
C PHE A 351 -4.92 5.20 -11.22
N PHE A 352 -6.19 4.79 -11.14
CA PHE A 352 -7.18 5.11 -12.18
C PHE A 352 -7.58 6.60 -12.20
N THR A 353 -7.76 7.23 -11.04
CA THR A 353 -8.03 8.67 -10.98
C THR A 353 -6.89 9.47 -11.59
N GLU A 354 -5.65 9.11 -11.26
CA GLU A 354 -4.50 9.86 -11.76
C GLU A 354 -4.31 9.66 -13.28
N LEU A 355 -4.64 8.48 -13.81
CA LEU A 355 -4.71 8.26 -15.26
C LEU A 355 -5.76 9.14 -15.93
N GLN A 356 -6.97 9.22 -15.36
CA GLN A 356 -8.04 10.09 -15.85
C GLN A 356 -7.60 11.56 -15.84
N MET A 357 -7.00 12.04 -14.75
CA MET A 357 -6.52 13.42 -14.65
C MET A 357 -5.46 13.78 -15.70
N ASN A 358 -4.59 12.83 -16.08
CA ASN A 358 -3.49 13.12 -16.99
C ASN A 358 -3.85 12.88 -18.46
N TYR A 359 -4.67 11.88 -18.77
CA TYR A 359 -4.88 11.41 -20.14
C TYR A 359 -6.36 11.08 -20.45
N GLY A 360 -7.29 11.44 -19.57
CA GLY A 360 -8.71 11.16 -19.71
C GLY A 360 -9.02 9.66 -19.76
N MET A 361 -10.11 9.32 -20.44
CA MET A 361 -10.58 7.93 -20.55
C MET A 361 -9.57 7.02 -21.26
N LEU A 362 -8.85 7.56 -22.25
CA LEU A 362 -7.78 6.83 -22.95
C LEU A 362 -6.68 6.39 -21.98
N GLY A 363 -6.38 7.21 -20.98
CA GLY A 363 -5.45 6.88 -19.90
C GLY A 363 -5.79 5.58 -19.20
N ILE A 364 -7.05 5.42 -18.79
CA ILE A 364 -7.55 4.25 -18.06
C ILE A 364 -7.47 2.97 -18.89
N ILE A 365 -7.51 3.04 -20.22
CA ILE A 365 -7.47 1.85 -21.08
C ILE A 365 -6.04 1.48 -21.47
N VAL A 366 -5.22 2.45 -21.85
CA VAL A 366 -3.90 2.20 -22.46
C VAL A 366 -2.81 1.95 -21.40
N PHE A 367 -2.73 2.78 -20.36
CA PHE A 367 -1.63 2.70 -19.39
C PHE A 367 -1.62 1.46 -18.49
N PRO A 368 -2.75 0.81 -18.16
CA PRO A 368 -2.68 -0.46 -17.45
C PRO A 368 -1.92 -1.55 -18.21
N ILE A 369 -1.91 -1.52 -19.54
CA ILE A 369 -1.09 -2.43 -20.38
C ILE A 369 0.39 -2.18 -20.10
N ALA A 370 0.83 -0.92 -20.25
CA ALA A 370 2.22 -0.53 -20.04
C ALA A 370 2.69 -0.88 -18.63
N MET A 371 1.86 -0.60 -17.61
CA MET A 371 2.18 -0.91 -16.22
C MET A 371 2.24 -2.42 -15.96
N ALA A 372 1.29 -3.21 -16.49
CA ALA A 372 1.29 -4.66 -16.36
C ALA A 372 2.57 -5.29 -16.93
N ILE A 373 3.00 -4.83 -18.11
CA ILE A 373 4.22 -5.29 -18.78
C ILE A 373 5.46 -4.89 -17.95
N LEU A 374 5.56 -3.62 -17.55
CA LEU A 374 6.69 -3.11 -16.76
C LEU A 374 6.86 -3.86 -15.44
N LEU A 375 5.78 -3.99 -14.67
CA LEU A 375 5.80 -4.71 -13.38
C LEU A 375 6.04 -6.20 -13.58
N GLY A 376 5.47 -6.80 -14.62
CA GLY A 376 5.70 -8.19 -14.98
C GLY A 376 7.18 -8.50 -15.22
N PHE A 377 7.84 -7.71 -16.08
CA PHE A 377 9.28 -7.85 -16.34
C PHE A 377 10.12 -7.58 -15.09
N LEU A 378 9.79 -6.54 -14.32
CA LEU A 378 10.47 -6.23 -13.07
C LEU A 378 10.41 -7.42 -12.10
N PHE A 379 9.22 -7.97 -11.85
CA PHE A 379 9.04 -9.09 -10.92
C PHE A 379 9.70 -10.37 -11.42
N GLN A 380 9.61 -10.67 -12.71
CA GLN A 380 10.29 -11.83 -13.28
C GLN A 380 11.81 -11.71 -13.13
N THR A 381 12.38 -10.52 -13.33
CA THR A 381 13.81 -10.25 -13.18
C THR A 381 14.25 -10.39 -11.73
N LEU A 382 13.52 -9.79 -10.79
CA LEU A 382 13.82 -9.88 -9.36
C LEU A 382 13.70 -11.32 -8.83
N ASN A 383 12.74 -12.09 -9.33
CA ASN A 383 12.52 -13.48 -8.91
C ASN A 383 13.62 -14.44 -9.39
N LYS A 384 14.33 -14.11 -10.48
CA LYS A 384 15.51 -14.85 -10.95
C LYS A 384 16.75 -14.63 -10.06
N SER A 385 16.72 -13.65 -9.16
CA SER A 385 17.86 -13.35 -8.29
C SER A 385 18.17 -14.49 -7.32
N LYS A 386 19.46 -14.80 -7.16
CA LYS A 386 19.94 -15.78 -6.18
C LYS A 386 20.01 -15.22 -4.74
N TYR A 387 19.94 -13.90 -4.59
CA TYR A 387 20.09 -13.25 -3.29
C TYR A 387 18.78 -13.22 -2.52
N ILE A 388 18.79 -13.77 -1.29
CA ILE A 388 17.59 -13.84 -0.45
C ILE A 388 16.96 -12.47 -0.17
N ILE A 389 17.79 -11.45 0.08
CA ILE A 389 17.31 -10.08 0.33
C ILE A 389 16.60 -9.48 -0.90
N VAL A 390 17.04 -9.83 -2.11
CA VAL A 390 16.39 -9.36 -3.35
C VAL A 390 15.04 -10.05 -3.53
N LYS A 391 14.89 -11.32 -3.14
CA LYS A 391 13.59 -12.01 -3.12
C LYS A 391 12.64 -11.39 -2.09
N ILE A 392 13.14 -11.06 -0.89
CA ILE A 392 12.35 -10.36 0.13
C ILE A 392 11.93 -8.97 -0.38
N ALA A 393 12.83 -8.23 -1.02
CA ALA A 393 12.53 -6.95 -1.66
C ALA A 393 11.48 -7.10 -2.78
N SER A 394 11.61 -8.12 -3.63
CA SER A 394 10.63 -8.46 -4.67
C SER A 394 9.22 -8.65 -4.09
N PHE A 395 9.11 -9.39 -2.98
CA PHE A 395 7.84 -9.60 -2.28
C PHE A 395 7.27 -8.30 -1.67
N PHE A 396 8.14 -7.46 -1.10
CA PHE A 396 7.75 -6.12 -0.64
C PHE A 396 7.19 -5.26 -1.78
N ILE A 397 7.89 -5.21 -2.92
CA ILE A 397 7.48 -4.42 -4.09
C ILE A 397 6.11 -4.92 -4.59
N VAL A 398 5.92 -6.24 -4.66
CA VAL A 398 4.61 -6.83 -5.00
C VAL A 398 3.50 -6.35 -4.07
N ILE A 399 3.70 -6.44 -2.75
CA ILE A 399 2.67 -5.98 -1.80
C ILE A 399 2.39 -4.49 -1.99
N MET A 400 3.41 -3.66 -2.16
CA MET A 400 3.25 -2.23 -2.37
C MET A 400 2.44 -1.91 -3.64
N PHE A 401 2.78 -2.53 -4.77
CA PHE A 401 2.09 -2.30 -6.04
C PHE A 401 0.71 -2.98 -6.13
N SER A 402 0.48 -4.08 -5.42
CA SER A 402 -0.85 -4.70 -5.36
C SER A 402 -1.82 -3.97 -4.42
N THR A 403 -1.33 -3.03 -3.58
CA THR A 403 -2.16 -2.36 -2.57
C THR A 403 -2.16 -0.85 -2.70
N LEU A 404 -1.03 -0.20 -2.40
CA LEU A 404 -0.90 1.25 -2.42
C LEU A 404 -1.18 1.84 -3.80
N PHE A 405 -0.86 1.11 -4.86
CA PHE A 405 -1.07 1.57 -6.23
C PHE A 405 -2.52 2.01 -6.50
N TYR A 406 -3.50 1.30 -5.91
CA TYR A 406 -4.91 1.61 -6.14
C TYR A 406 -5.42 2.80 -5.34
N PHE A 407 -4.83 3.14 -4.19
CA PHE A 407 -5.37 4.20 -3.32
C PHE A 407 -4.41 5.35 -2.99
N ALA A 408 -3.10 5.21 -3.18
CA ALA A 408 -2.15 6.29 -2.92
C ALA A 408 -1.99 7.17 -4.17
N GLU A 409 -1.85 8.48 -3.96
CA GLU A 409 -1.35 9.41 -4.98
C GLU A 409 0.07 9.01 -5.42
N PHE A 410 0.37 9.09 -6.73
CA PHE A 410 1.65 8.64 -7.28
C PHE A 410 2.86 9.29 -6.62
N LEU A 411 2.85 10.61 -6.39
CA LEU A 411 3.97 11.30 -5.72
C LEU A 411 4.24 10.72 -4.34
N GLY A 412 3.19 10.55 -3.54
CA GLY A 412 3.27 9.99 -2.19
C GLY A 412 3.71 8.52 -2.21
N PHE A 413 3.14 7.73 -3.13
CA PHE A 413 3.51 6.34 -3.36
C PHE A 413 4.99 6.20 -3.76
N PHE A 414 5.42 6.92 -4.78
CA PHE A 414 6.76 6.84 -5.36
C PHE A 414 7.82 7.29 -4.35
N SER A 415 7.61 8.42 -3.68
CA SER A 415 8.54 8.91 -2.64
C SER A 415 8.67 7.89 -1.51
N ARG A 416 7.54 7.33 -1.06
CA ARG A 416 7.52 6.26 -0.06
C ARG A 416 8.23 5.01 -0.55
N PHE A 417 7.99 4.61 -1.80
CA PHE A 417 8.55 3.42 -2.41
C PHE A 417 10.08 3.48 -2.46
N ILE A 418 10.65 4.58 -2.98
CA ILE A 418 12.10 4.78 -3.08
C ILE A 418 12.76 4.72 -1.69
N ILE A 419 12.26 5.51 -0.73
CA ILE A 419 12.83 5.53 0.63
C ILE A 419 12.69 4.17 1.33
N SER A 420 11.60 3.45 1.10
CA SER A 420 11.38 2.12 1.70
C SER A 420 12.23 1.03 1.03
N LEU A 421 12.74 1.25 -0.19
CA LEU A 421 13.60 0.31 -0.89
C LEU A 421 15.08 0.40 -0.43
N LEU A 422 15.50 1.56 0.07
CA LEU A 422 16.87 1.79 0.55
C LEU A 422 17.37 0.76 1.59
N PRO A 423 16.58 0.36 2.61
CA PRO A 423 16.97 -0.73 3.52
C PRO A 423 17.42 -2.01 2.82
N PHE A 424 16.71 -2.42 1.77
CA PHE A 424 17.03 -3.63 1.01
C PHE A 424 18.32 -3.46 0.22
N ILE A 425 18.53 -2.28 -0.38
CA ILE A 425 19.75 -1.95 -1.13
C ILE A 425 20.97 -1.95 -0.21
N LEU A 426 20.87 -1.30 0.96
CA LEU A 426 21.94 -1.26 1.96
C LEU A 426 22.31 -2.68 2.42
N ILE A 427 21.32 -3.50 2.78
CA ILE A 427 21.56 -4.89 3.19
C ILE A 427 22.19 -5.68 2.04
N HIS A 428 21.68 -5.53 0.80
CA HIS A 428 22.24 -6.21 -0.36
C HIS A 428 23.72 -5.88 -0.56
N PHE A 429 24.08 -4.60 -0.51
CA PHE A 429 25.45 -4.13 -0.66
C PHE A 429 26.38 -4.74 0.41
N PHE A 430 26.05 -4.58 1.70
CA PHE A 430 26.93 -5.05 2.79
C PHE A 430 26.99 -6.58 2.94
N VAL A 431 25.94 -7.31 2.56
CA VAL A 431 25.95 -8.78 2.59
C VAL A 431 26.73 -9.35 1.39
N ARG A 432 26.60 -8.74 0.20
CA ARG A 432 27.24 -9.21 -1.04
C ARG A 432 28.74 -8.99 -1.08
N VAL A 433 29.22 -7.85 -0.58
CA VAL A 433 30.65 -7.48 -0.59
C VAL A 433 31.53 -8.54 0.11
N ARG A 434 30.95 -9.39 0.99
CA ARG A 434 31.69 -10.44 1.71
C ARG A 434 31.55 -11.86 1.16
N LEU A 435 30.79 -12.09 0.07
CA LEU A 435 30.53 -13.43 -0.46
C LEU A 435 30.61 -13.47 -1.99
N LYS A 436 31.81 -13.27 -2.53
CA LYS A 436 32.18 -13.89 -3.81
C LYS A 436 32.34 -15.40 -3.55
N PHE A 437 31.31 -16.19 -3.84
CA PHE A 437 31.45 -17.64 -3.87
C PHE A 437 32.12 -18.07 -5.18
N THR A 438 33.12 -18.93 -5.02
CA THR A 438 33.66 -19.87 -6.00
C THR A 438 32.55 -20.50 -6.85
N LYS A 439 32.81 -20.63 -8.15
CA LYS A 439 31.92 -21.25 -9.15
C LYS A 439 31.32 -22.55 -8.60
N VAL A 440 30.01 -22.57 -8.36
CA VAL A 440 29.25 -23.81 -8.20
C VAL A 440 28.58 -24.11 -9.53
N ASN A 441 28.86 -25.33 -10.04
CA ASN A 441 28.48 -25.87 -11.34
C ASN A 441 27.09 -25.44 -11.84
N SER A 442 27.08 -24.85 -13.04
CA SER A 442 25.95 -24.27 -13.75
C SER A 442 25.04 -25.28 -14.47
N LYS A 443 24.94 -26.53 -14.00
CA LYS A 443 24.24 -27.61 -14.75
C LYS A 443 22.73 -27.72 -14.52
N LEU A 444 22.05 -26.72 -13.93
CA LEU A 444 20.63 -26.83 -13.58
C LEU A 444 19.79 -25.63 -14.05
N ASN A 445 19.82 -25.29 -15.34
CA ASN A 445 18.79 -24.46 -15.96
C ASN A 445 18.69 -24.75 -17.48
N THR A 446 18.33 -25.98 -17.81
CA THR A 446 17.63 -26.31 -19.05
C THR A 446 16.38 -27.10 -18.65
N ILE A 447 15.39 -26.40 -18.09
CA ILE A 447 14.02 -26.90 -18.08
C ILE A 447 13.29 -25.98 -19.05
N SER A 448 12.79 -26.63 -20.10
CA SER A 448 12.13 -26.09 -21.29
C SER A 448 11.12 -24.97 -20.98
N SER A 449 11.24 -23.92 -21.78
CA SER A 449 10.29 -22.82 -21.96
C SER A 449 8.93 -23.28 -22.46
#